data_AF-A0A7C1WM58-F1
#
_entry.id   AF-A0A7C1WM58-F1
#
_cell.length_a   1.000
_cell.length_b   1.000
_cell.length_c   1.000
_cell.angle_alpha   90.00
_cell.angle_beta   90.00
_cell.angle_gamma   90.00
#
_symmetry.space_group_name_H-M   'P 1'
#
loop_
_entity.id
_entity.type
_entity.pdbx_description
1 polymer ?
#
loop_
_entity_poly.entity_id
_entity_poly.type
_entity_poly.pdbx_seq_one_letter_code
_entity_poly.pdbx_strand_id
1 'polypeptide(L)'
;MNVDEIIKVAEDIASKFKGLNRPKNEWNKWSEYYSRTKDLNKSLELANMLSNSPMLKDNPQKVYKVITSTIKSKMTTFKNLSSEEISQIFGFVSWKLTSFEAKGEGGKKVEKSPRGNFRRQPRRGDRGYR
;
A
#
# COMPACT_ATOMS: atom_id res chain seq x y z
N MET A 1 23.75 -9.98 -5.18
CA MET A 1 22.87 -9.57 -6.29
C MET A 1 23.30 -8.20 -6.79
N ASN A 2 23.30 -7.93 -8.09
CA ASN A 2 23.63 -6.58 -8.60
C ASN A 2 22.39 -5.65 -8.53
N VAL A 3 22.62 -4.34 -8.55
CA VAL A 3 21.60 -3.29 -8.49
C VAL A 3 20.53 -3.47 -9.58
N ASP A 4 20.92 -3.78 -10.81
CA ASP A 4 19.97 -3.99 -11.91
C ASP A 4 19.00 -5.16 -11.65
N GLU A 5 19.51 -6.23 -11.05
CA GLU A 5 18.70 -7.40 -10.71
C GLU A 5 17.75 -7.06 -9.55
N ILE A 6 18.23 -6.33 -8.54
CA ILE A 6 17.42 -5.82 -7.41
C ILE A 6 16.27 -4.97 -7.95
N ILE A 7 16.56 -4.04 -8.85
CA ILE A 7 15.55 -3.17 -9.48
C ILE A 7 14.54 -4.02 -10.26
N LYS A 8 14.99 -5.01 -11.04
CA LYS A 8 14.11 -5.89 -11.82
C LYS A 8 13.17 -6.69 -10.93
N VAL A 9 13.66 -7.24 -9.82
CA VAL A 9 12.81 -7.95 -8.84
C VAL A 9 11.81 -6.99 -8.20
N ALA A 10 12.26 -5.80 -7.79
CA ALA A 10 11.39 -4.80 -7.20
C ALA A 10 10.30 -4.33 -8.18
N GLU A 11 10.61 -4.16 -9.45
CA GLU A 11 9.65 -3.79 -10.50
C GLU A 11 8.60 -4.88 -10.73
N ASP A 12 9.02 -6.15 -10.81
CA ASP A 12 8.08 -7.26 -10.94
C ASP A 12 7.15 -7.36 -9.71
N ILE A 13 7.68 -7.19 -8.50
CA ILE A 13 6.88 -7.14 -7.27
C ILE A 13 5.88 -5.96 -7.33
N ALA A 14 6.37 -4.75 -7.59
CA ALA A 14 5.55 -3.56 -7.63
C ALA A 14 4.42 -3.69 -8.67
N SER A 15 4.69 -4.31 -9.82
CA SER A 15 3.69 -4.51 -10.87
C SER A 15 2.44 -5.25 -10.40
N LYS A 16 2.54 -6.13 -9.40
CA LYS A 16 1.40 -6.88 -8.83
C LYS A 16 0.43 -6.01 -8.05
N PHE A 17 0.84 -4.80 -7.67
CA PHE A 17 0.02 -3.84 -6.93
C PHE A 17 -0.71 -2.84 -7.84
N LYS A 18 -0.50 -2.90 -9.17
CA LYS A 18 -1.22 -2.04 -10.12
C LYS A 18 -2.73 -2.20 -9.97
N GLY A 19 -3.48 -1.09 -10.05
CA GLY A 19 -4.93 -1.09 -9.87
C GLY A 19 -5.43 -1.15 -8.42
N LEU A 20 -4.55 -1.40 -7.44
CA LEU A 20 -4.91 -1.26 -6.02
C LEU A 20 -4.95 0.21 -5.60
N ASN A 21 -5.80 0.55 -4.64
CA ASN A 21 -5.89 1.91 -4.13
C ASN A 21 -4.87 2.10 -2.99
N ARG A 22 -3.92 3.02 -3.17
CA ARG A 22 -2.90 3.38 -2.17
C ARG A 22 -2.14 2.17 -1.54
N PRO A 23 -1.60 1.24 -2.34
CA PRO A 23 -0.93 0.05 -1.83
C PRO A 23 0.33 0.35 -1.02
N LYS A 24 0.98 1.52 -1.24
CA LYS A 24 2.24 1.89 -0.60
C LYS A 24 2.14 1.91 0.93
N ASN A 25 1.02 2.36 1.48
CA ASN A 25 0.87 2.50 2.92
C ASN A 25 0.96 1.15 3.63
N GLU A 26 0.26 0.12 3.14
CA GLU A 26 0.29 -1.20 3.78
C GLU A 26 1.59 -1.95 3.46
N TRP A 27 2.16 -1.74 2.26
CA TRP A 27 3.49 -2.22 1.92
C TRP A 27 4.53 -1.72 2.91
N ASN A 28 4.58 -0.40 3.15
CA ASN A 28 5.56 0.21 4.04
C ASN A 28 5.42 -0.27 5.49
N LYS A 29 4.20 -0.43 6.00
CA LYS A 29 3.97 -0.99 7.35
C LYS A 29 4.49 -2.42 7.44
N TRP A 30 4.23 -3.24 6.42
CA TRP A 30 4.68 -4.61 6.38
C TRP A 30 6.21 -4.72 6.24
N SER A 31 6.82 -3.93 5.35
CA SER A 31 8.28 -3.92 5.17
C SER A 31 9.01 -3.39 6.39
N GLU A 32 8.40 -2.46 7.15
CA GLU A 32 8.92 -1.99 8.43
C GLU A 32 8.85 -3.08 9.52
N TYR A 33 7.82 -3.93 9.50
CA TYR A 33 7.81 -5.10 10.38
C TYR A 33 8.95 -6.08 10.05
N TYR A 34 9.21 -6.30 8.76
CA TYR A 34 10.37 -7.06 8.31
C TYR A 34 11.69 -6.40 8.73
N SER A 35 11.83 -5.09 8.58
CA SER A 35 13.07 -4.38 8.90
C SER A 35 13.49 -4.56 10.37
N ARG A 36 12.51 -4.69 11.28
CA ARG A 36 12.72 -4.90 12.71
C ARG A 36 13.00 -6.35 13.08
N THR A 37 12.31 -7.29 12.43
CA THR A 37 12.42 -8.72 12.76
C THR A 37 13.53 -9.42 12.01
N LYS A 38 13.89 -8.90 10.82
CA LYS A 38 14.75 -9.54 9.81
C LYS A 38 14.32 -10.96 9.47
N ASP A 39 13.05 -11.29 9.72
CA ASP A 39 12.46 -12.61 9.50
C ASP A 39 11.34 -12.51 8.48
N LEU A 40 11.63 -13.01 7.28
CA LEU A 40 10.69 -12.97 6.16
C LEU A 40 9.54 -13.96 6.34
N ASN A 41 9.76 -15.09 7.01
CA ASN A 41 8.70 -16.06 7.27
C ASN A 41 7.68 -15.47 8.25
N LYS A 42 8.17 -14.88 9.36
CA LYS A 42 7.31 -14.20 10.34
C LYS A 42 6.57 -13.01 9.73
N SER A 43 7.23 -12.26 8.86
CA SER A 43 6.59 -11.17 8.11
C SER A 43 5.51 -11.68 7.16
N LEU A 44 5.73 -12.83 6.51
CA LEU A 44 4.75 -13.46 5.63
C LEU A 44 3.54 -13.99 6.40
N GLU A 45 3.76 -14.58 7.58
CA GLU A 45 2.68 -15.01 8.49
C GLU A 45 1.80 -13.82 8.89
N LEU A 46 2.42 -12.69 9.27
CA LEU A 46 1.68 -11.46 9.56
C LEU A 46 0.84 -11.00 8.37
N ALA A 47 1.40 -10.95 7.17
CA ALA A 47 0.65 -10.59 5.97
C ALA A 47 -0.52 -11.54 5.73
N ASN A 48 -0.32 -12.85 5.91
CA ASN A 48 -1.36 -13.85 5.74
C ASN A 48 -2.49 -13.67 6.77
N MET A 49 -2.16 -13.43 8.04
CA MET A 49 -3.15 -13.14 9.09
C MET A 49 -3.97 -11.88 8.76
N LEU A 50 -3.31 -10.79 8.38
CA LEU A 50 -3.98 -9.53 8.03
C LEU A 50 -4.83 -9.66 6.77
N SER A 51 -4.40 -10.48 5.81
CA SER A 51 -5.16 -10.74 4.57
C SER A 51 -6.52 -11.40 4.80
N ASN A 52 -6.68 -12.11 5.92
CA ASN A 52 -7.88 -12.83 6.32
C ASN A 52 -8.60 -12.20 7.52
N SER A 53 -8.11 -11.07 8.04
CA SER A 53 -8.66 -10.45 9.25
C SER A 53 -9.98 -9.73 8.97
N PRO A 54 -11.09 -10.09 9.63
CA PRO A 54 -12.38 -9.44 9.44
C PRO A 54 -12.42 -7.99 9.96
N MET A 55 -11.42 -7.57 10.73
CA MET A 55 -11.34 -6.21 11.28
C MET A 55 -10.72 -5.20 10.30
N LEU A 56 -10.10 -5.66 9.22
CA LEU A 56 -9.53 -4.79 8.19
C LEU A 56 -10.56 -4.45 7.11
N LYS A 57 -10.46 -3.23 6.58
CA LYS A 57 -11.22 -2.82 5.39
C LYS A 57 -10.77 -3.63 4.17
N ASP A 58 -11.65 -3.77 3.18
CA ASP A 58 -11.42 -4.55 1.96
C ASP A 58 -10.11 -4.19 1.23
N ASN A 59 -9.78 -2.90 1.16
CA ASN A 59 -8.59 -2.46 0.41
C ASN A 59 -7.28 -2.90 1.07
N PRO A 60 -7.01 -2.60 2.36
CA PRO A 60 -5.89 -3.19 3.09
C PRO A 60 -5.83 -4.71 3.00
N GLN A 61 -6.96 -5.42 3.15
CA GLN A 61 -6.99 -6.88 2.99
C GLN A 61 -6.49 -7.31 1.61
N LYS A 62 -6.97 -6.67 0.53
CA LYS A 62 -6.52 -6.94 -0.84
C LYS A 62 -5.02 -6.71 -1.01
N VAL A 63 -4.48 -5.63 -0.43
CA VAL A 63 -3.03 -5.36 -0.47
C VAL A 63 -2.26 -6.46 0.26
N TYR A 64 -2.69 -6.88 1.45
CA TYR A 64 -2.05 -7.97 2.19
C TYR A 64 -2.17 -9.34 1.50
N LYS A 65 -3.27 -9.61 0.78
CA LYS A 65 -3.40 -10.79 -0.08
C LYS A 65 -2.34 -10.77 -1.18
N VAL A 66 -2.16 -9.63 -1.84
CA VAL A 66 -1.14 -9.48 -2.89
C VAL A 66 0.29 -9.58 -2.33
N ILE A 67 0.57 -9.01 -1.15
CA ILE A 67 1.86 -9.20 -0.46
C ILE A 67 2.10 -10.70 -0.24
N THR A 68 1.13 -11.39 0.37
CA THR A 68 1.25 -12.80 0.72
C THR A 68 1.50 -13.66 -0.51
N SER A 69 0.70 -13.51 -1.57
CA SER A 69 0.87 -14.30 -2.80
C SER A 69 2.19 -14.00 -3.49
N THR A 70 2.57 -12.73 -3.59
CA THR A 70 3.76 -12.29 -4.34
C THR A 70 5.04 -12.74 -3.63
N ILE A 71 5.16 -12.49 -2.33
CA ILE A 71 6.35 -12.85 -1.56
C ILE A 71 6.47 -14.38 -1.47
N LYS A 72 5.37 -15.10 -1.23
CA LYS A 72 5.38 -16.58 -1.22
C LYS A 72 5.86 -17.16 -2.55
N SER A 73 5.42 -16.61 -3.69
CA SER A 73 5.86 -17.06 -5.02
C SER A 73 7.34 -16.83 -5.30
N LYS A 74 7.97 -15.87 -4.61
CA LYS A 74 9.38 -15.49 -4.76
C LYS A 74 10.26 -15.96 -3.60
N MET A 75 9.74 -16.82 -2.73
CA MET A 75 10.44 -17.22 -1.52
C MET A 75 11.77 -17.92 -1.79
N THR A 76 11.87 -18.67 -2.89
CA THR A 76 13.12 -19.30 -3.34
C THR A 76 14.19 -18.26 -3.70
N THR A 77 13.81 -17.16 -4.35
CA THR A 77 14.71 -16.04 -4.63
C THR A 77 15.20 -15.39 -3.34
N PHE A 78 14.29 -15.13 -2.39
CA PHE A 78 14.64 -14.46 -1.14
C PHE A 78 15.47 -15.31 -0.17
N LYS A 79 15.37 -16.64 -0.22
CA LYS A 79 16.17 -17.54 0.63
C LYS A 79 17.68 -17.38 0.48
N ASN A 80 18.13 -16.96 -0.71
CA ASN A 80 19.55 -16.82 -1.02
C ASN A 80 20.05 -15.37 -0.89
N LEU A 81 19.21 -14.45 -0.44
CA LEU A 81 19.54 -13.03 -0.30
C LEU A 81 19.85 -12.67 1.15
N SER A 82 20.76 -11.71 1.32
CA SER A 82 21.00 -11.11 2.63
C SER A 82 19.81 -10.25 3.06
N SER A 83 19.69 -10.00 4.36
CA SER A 83 18.62 -9.15 4.88
C SER A 83 18.72 -7.69 4.39
N GLU A 84 19.92 -7.24 4.02
CA GLU A 84 20.19 -5.94 3.42
C GLU A 84 19.70 -5.91 1.97
N GLU A 85 19.99 -6.93 1.17
CA GLU A 85 19.50 -7.04 -0.21
C GLU A 85 17.97 -7.06 -0.25
N ILE A 86 17.33 -7.82 0.65
CA ILE A 86 15.87 -7.84 0.79
C ILE A 86 15.34 -6.46 1.16
N SER A 87 16.01 -5.78 2.09
CA SER A 87 15.63 -4.41 2.51
C SER A 87 15.75 -3.41 1.36
N GLN A 88 16.78 -3.53 0.51
CA GLN A 88 16.94 -2.72 -0.69
C GLN A 88 15.82 -2.97 -1.70
N ILE A 89 15.53 -4.24 -2.01
CA ILE A 89 14.39 -4.62 -2.87
C ILE A 89 13.10 -3.97 -2.34
N PHE A 90 12.83 -4.09 -1.03
CA PHE A 90 11.61 -3.53 -0.45
C PHE A 90 11.55 -2.01 -0.53
N GLY A 91 12.69 -1.32 -0.34
CA GLY A 91 12.79 0.12 -0.55
C GLY A 91 12.50 0.54 -1.99
N PHE A 92 13.02 -0.19 -2.99
CA PHE A 92 12.72 0.08 -4.40
C PHE A 92 11.25 -0.17 -4.75
N VAL A 93 10.61 -1.18 -4.15
CA VAL A 93 9.16 -1.38 -4.28
C VAL A 93 8.41 -0.17 -3.75
N SER A 94 8.72 0.31 -2.54
CA SER A 94 8.10 1.51 -1.95
C SER A 94 8.23 2.74 -2.86
N TRP A 95 9.40 2.91 -3.49
CA TRP A 95 9.62 3.98 -4.47
C TRP A 95 8.73 3.81 -5.70
N LYS A 96 8.69 2.63 -6.33
CA LYS A 96 7.84 2.37 -7.51
C LYS A 96 6.34 2.52 -7.23
N LEU A 97 5.87 2.10 -6.06
CA LEU A 97 4.46 2.29 -5.67
C LEU A 97 4.10 3.77 -5.58
N THR A 98 5.04 4.63 -5.16
CA THR A 98 4.86 6.09 -5.17
C THR A 98 4.61 6.60 -6.59
N SER A 99 5.35 6.08 -7.57
CA SER A 99 5.17 6.45 -8.97
C SER A 99 3.82 6.02 -9.52
N PHE A 100 3.30 4.84 -9.16
CA PHE A 100 1.96 4.39 -9.59
C PHE A 100 0.82 5.23 -9.00
N GLU A 101 0.94 5.60 -7.72
CA GLU A 101 -0.03 6.48 -7.06
C GLU A 101 -0.04 7.88 -7.68
N ALA A 102 1.13 8.42 -8.04
CA ALA A 102 1.26 9.72 -8.70
C ALA A 102 0.66 9.71 -10.13
N LYS A 103 0.84 8.61 -10.87
CA LYS A 103 0.32 8.46 -12.25
C LYS A 103 -1.16 8.11 -12.35
N GLY A 104 -1.85 7.89 -11.21
CA GLY A 104 -3.24 7.45 -11.21
C GLY A 104 -3.44 5.99 -11.66
N GLU A 105 -2.37 5.20 -11.70
CA GLU A 105 -2.40 3.75 -11.95
C GLU A 105 -2.81 2.97 -10.68
N GLY A 106 -2.86 3.64 -9.53
CA GLY A 106 -3.56 3.16 -8.34
C GLY A 106 -5.07 3.40 -8.48
N GLY A 107 -5.88 2.38 -8.26
CA GLY A 107 -7.30 2.32 -8.61
C GLY A 107 -8.15 3.56 -8.24
N LYS A 108 -9.25 3.74 -8.98
CA LYS A 108 -10.14 4.92 -9.02
C LYS A 108 -10.10 5.77 -7.73
N LYS A 109 -9.70 7.04 -7.87
CA LYS A 109 -10.10 8.10 -6.94
C LYS A 109 -11.62 8.08 -6.91
N VAL A 110 -12.19 7.66 -5.78
CA VAL A 110 -13.61 7.89 -5.52
C VAL A 110 -13.79 9.40 -5.60
N GLU A 111 -14.45 9.83 -6.66
CA GLU A 111 -14.88 11.19 -6.89
C GLU A 111 -15.56 11.65 -5.61
N LYS A 112 -14.94 12.61 -4.90
CA LYS A 112 -15.59 13.21 -3.75
C LYS A 112 -16.84 13.86 -4.33
N SER A 113 -18.01 13.30 -4.03
CA SER A 113 -19.30 13.94 -4.30
C SER A 113 -19.17 15.42 -3.92
N PRO A 114 -19.67 16.35 -4.75
CA PRO A 114 -19.54 17.77 -4.48
C PRO A 114 -20.11 18.00 -3.08
N ARG A 115 -19.25 18.30 -2.11
CA ARG A 115 -19.71 18.74 -0.80
C ARG A 115 -20.54 19.98 -1.09
N GLY A 116 -21.85 19.84 -0.94
CA GLY A 116 -22.82 20.90 -1.16
C GLY A 116 -22.30 22.17 -0.52
N ASN A 117 -22.22 23.22 -1.34
CA ASN A 117 -21.94 24.57 -0.92
C ASN A 117 -23.03 24.98 0.09
N PHE A 118 -22.82 24.70 1.37
CA PHE A 118 -23.52 25.39 2.44
C PHE A 118 -22.93 26.81 2.50
N ARG A 119 -23.31 27.62 1.50
CA ARG A 119 -23.27 29.07 1.60
C ARG A 119 -24.01 29.41 2.89
N ARG A 120 -23.28 29.92 3.89
CA ARG A 120 -23.88 30.60 5.03
C ARG A 120 -24.71 31.76 4.45
N GLN A 121 -26.03 31.61 4.44
CA GLN A 121 -26.90 32.73 4.18
C GLN A 121 -26.73 33.73 5.34
N PRO A 122 -26.50 35.02 5.09
CA PRO A 122 -26.56 36.02 6.15
C PRO A 122 -28.00 36.07 6.67
N ARG A 123 -28.19 35.85 7.97
CA ARG A 123 -29.47 36.09 8.66
C ARG A 123 -29.78 37.59 8.57
N ARG A 124 -30.58 38.00 7.60
CA ARG A 124 -31.38 39.23 7.69
C ARG A 124 -32.56 38.92 8.62
N GLY A 125 -32.43 39.30 9.89
CA GLY A 125 -33.57 39.42 10.80
C GLY A 125 -33.92 40.89 10.92
N ASP A 126 -34.85 41.34 10.09
CA ASP A 126 -35.54 42.62 10.25
C ASP A 126 -37.05 42.37 10.17
N ARG A 127 -37.82 43.19 10.90
CA ARG A 127 -39.25 43.12 11.32
C ARG A 127 -39.48 42.35 12.62
N GLY A 128 -39.99 42.94 13.70
CA GLY A 128 -40.98 44.02 13.81
C GLY A 128 -42.35 43.44 14.19
N TYR A 129 -43.11 44.17 15.01
CA TYR A 129 -44.39 43.83 15.68
C TYR A 129 -44.20 42.96 16.95
N ARG A 130 -44.68 43.32 18.14
CA ARG A 130 -45.83 44.17 18.52
C ARG A 130 -45.59 44.72 19.93
#